data_AF-A0A7S0GE58-F1
#
_entry.id   AF-A0A7S0GE58-F1
#
_cell.length_a   1.000
_cell.length_b   1.000
_cell.length_c   1.000
_cell.angle_alpha   90.00
_cell.angle_beta   90.00
_cell.angle_gamma   90.00
#
_symmetry.space_group_name_H-M   'P 1'
#
loop_
_entity.id
_entity.type
_entity.pdbx_description
1 polymer ?
#
loop_
_entity_poly.entity_id
_entity_poly.type
_entity_poly.pdbx_seq_one_letter_code
_entity_poly.pdbx_strand_id
1 'polypeptide(L)'
;IDDVKRVAEQKVKFNSLLEEMLKALDGDKPEQQLASICSNYLETLLNMRGYEGVELLQSALKGASKSGDATTMKKVSLSCDYIMTFLDEFVNQAKSMDDEYKMLLGKIIKAASPSGSSSSALDREEDLDKVLEEESGNFSPGFLRHMENECSRIETAQVISPESAKLLQTLRLVQTRIIDELGRDLGEAAEVLNQLLGYDDPGERIAVLEAGLQVQGIDFAQDMLDMVNEAVEGFKNLPDGEVDPELIQRVTEIASSVEKFISNSDDDYGTFE
;
A
#
# COMPACT_ATOMS: atom_id res chain seq x y z
N ILE A 1 -31.20 -5.51 14.65
CA ILE A 1 -30.58 -5.03 15.90
C ILE A 1 -29.19 -4.45 15.60
N ASP A 2 -28.43 -5.04 14.67
CA ASP A 2 -27.14 -4.48 14.21
C ASP A 2 -27.25 -3.12 13.50
N ASP A 3 -28.21 -2.91 12.60
CA ASP A 3 -28.24 -1.66 11.82
C ASP A 3 -28.48 -0.40 12.66
N VAL A 4 -29.30 -0.49 13.71
CA VAL A 4 -29.56 0.66 14.58
C VAL A 4 -28.31 1.05 15.37
N LYS A 5 -27.52 0.05 15.77
CA LYS A 5 -26.26 0.27 16.49
C LYS A 5 -25.20 0.84 15.56
N ARG A 6 -25.08 0.30 14.34
CA ARG A 6 -24.21 0.81 13.27
C ARG A 6 -24.47 2.28 12.95
N VAL A 7 -25.74 2.66 12.76
CA VAL A 7 -26.13 4.04 12.44
C VAL A 7 -25.82 4.99 13.61
N ALA A 8 -26.01 4.55 14.85
CA ALA A 8 -25.67 5.35 16.03
C ALA A 8 -24.15 5.58 16.15
N GLU A 9 -23.35 4.54 15.93
CA GLU A 9 -21.88 4.61 15.95
C GLU A 9 -21.35 5.50 14.82
N GLN A 10 -21.89 5.38 13.60
CA GLN A 10 -21.57 6.26 12.48
C GLN A 10 -21.87 7.72 12.79
N LYS A 11 -23.01 8.00 13.42
CA LYS A 11 -23.39 9.36 13.81
C LYS A 11 -22.43 9.95 14.85
N VAL A 12 -21.95 9.16 15.80
CA VAL A 12 -20.95 9.59 16.78
C VAL A 12 -19.63 9.93 16.07
N LYS A 13 -19.12 9.02 15.23
CA LYS A 13 -17.87 9.25 14.47
C LYS A 13 -17.97 10.47 13.56
N PHE A 14 -19.11 10.67 12.89
CA PHE A 14 -19.35 11.82 12.03
C PHE A 14 -19.40 13.15 12.80
N ASN A 15 -19.98 13.15 14.00
CA ASN A 15 -19.96 14.35 14.85
C ASN A 15 -18.54 14.67 15.34
N SER A 16 -17.74 13.67 15.69
CA SER A 16 -16.33 13.86 16.04
C SER A 16 -15.54 14.48 14.88
N LEU A 17 -15.73 13.97 13.66
CA LEU A 17 -15.18 14.54 12.44
C LEU A 17 -15.53 16.04 12.32
N LEU A 18 -16.81 16.38 12.43
CA LEU A 18 -17.24 17.77 12.33
C LEU A 18 -16.62 18.66 13.41
N GLU A 19 -16.56 18.20 14.66
CA GLU A 19 -15.95 18.96 15.75
C GLU A 19 -14.45 19.23 15.50
N GLU A 20 -13.72 18.25 14.97
CA GLU A 20 -12.31 18.41 14.60
C GLU A 20 -12.13 19.39 13.42
N MET A 21 -12.97 19.26 12.38
CA MET A 21 -12.94 20.20 11.26
C MET A 21 -13.26 21.63 11.69
N LEU A 22 -14.24 21.81 12.59
CA LEU A 22 -14.59 23.13 13.12
C LEU A 22 -13.43 23.77 13.88
N LYS A 23 -12.65 22.98 14.63
CA LYS A 23 -11.43 23.46 15.31
C LYS A 23 -10.32 23.79 14.32
N ALA A 24 -10.15 22.97 13.28
CA ALA A 24 -9.13 23.18 12.25
C ALA A 24 -9.40 24.43 11.41
N LEU A 25 -10.66 24.80 11.19
CA LEU A 25 -11.05 26.03 10.51
C LEU A 25 -10.61 27.31 11.23
N ASP A 26 -10.29 27.24 12.53
CA ASP A 26 -9.77 28.35 13.33
C ASP A 26 -8.22 28.34 13.44
N GLY A 27 -7.54 27.38 12.80
CA GLY A 27 -6.08 27.18 12.89
C GLY A 27 -5.26 27.88 11.80
N ASP A 28 -3.92 27.77 11.90
CA ASP A 28 -2.96 28.50 11.05
C ASP A 28 -2.80 27.93 9.62
N LYS A 29 -3.35 26.74 9.33
CA LYS A 29 -3.36 26.10 7.99
C LYS A 29 -4.57 25.15 7.82
N PRO A 30 -5.78 25.70 7.61
CA PRO A 30 -6.99 24.89 7.58
C PRO A 30 -6.97 23.82 6.48
N GLU A 31 -6.50 24.13 5.27
CA GLU A 31 -6.56 23.19 4.14
C GLU A 31 -5.79 21.88 4.36
N GLN A 32 -4.57 21.93 4.91
CA GLN A 32 -3.76 20.74 5.19
C GLN A 32 -4.32 19.92 6.36
N GLN A 33 -4.84 20.60 7.39
CA GLN A 33 -5.44 19.96 8.54
C GLN A 33 -6.77 19.29 8.18
N LEU A 34 -7.60 19.94 7.35
CA LEU A 34 -8.86 19.39 6.87
C LEU A 34 -8.65 18.15 6.02
N ALA A 35 -7.66 18.14 5.13
CA ALA A 35 -7.32 16.95 4.34
C ALA A 35 -6.89 15.79 5.24
N SER A 36 -6.01 16.04 6.21
CA SER A 36 -5.56 15.02 7.16
C SER A 36 -6.70 14.48 8.02
N ILE A 37 -7.59 15.35 8.51
CA ILE A 37 -8.79 14.97 9.26
C ILE A 37 -9.70 14.10 8.38
N CYS A 38 -10.00 14.51 7.15
CA CYS A 38 -10.82 13.70 6.24
C CYS A 38 -10.20 12.33 5.96
N SER A 39 -8.88 12.23 5.82
CA SER A 39 -8.16 10.95 5.68
C SER A 39 -8.30 10.05 6.91
N ASN A 40 -8.16 10.59 8.12
CA ASN A 40 -8.32 9.82 9.37
C ASN A 40 -9.74 9.26 9.54
N TYR A 41 -10.73 9.94 8.96
CA TYR A 41 -12.13 9.54 8.99
C TYR A 41 -12.60 8.92 7.67
N LEU A 42 -11.69 8.54 6.76
CA LEU A 42 -12.01 8.09 5.41
C LEU A 42 -12.97 6.89 5.41
N GLU A 43 -12.78 5.92 6.29
CA GLU A 43 -13.69 4.78 6.43
C GLU A 43 -15.12 5.23 6.80
N THR A 44 -15.24 6.18 7.72
CA THR A 44 -16.54 6.76 8.10
C THR A 44 -17.16 7.46 6.90
N LEU A 45 -16.37 8.26 6.17
CA LEU A 45 -16.81 9.01 5.02
C LEU A 45 -17.27 8.11 3.86
N LEU A 46 -16.51 7.06 3.55
CA LEU A 46 -16.85 6.08 2.52
C LEU A 46 -18.05 5.21 2.88
N ASN A 47 -18.37 5.11 4.17
CA ASN A 47 -19.57 4.42 4.67
C ASN A 47 -20.82 5.31 4.71
N MET A 48 -20.72 6.61 4.39
CA MET A 48 -21.88 7.52 4.26
C MET A 48 -22.65 7.35 2.94
N ARG A 49 -22.70 6.13 2.38
CA ARG A 49 -23.32 5.89 1.07
C ARG A 49 -24.84 5.93 1.17
N GLY A 50 -25.47 6.57 0.18
CA GLY A 50 -26.92 6.58 0.03
C GLY A 50 -27.64 7.52 1.02
N TYR A 51 -28.87 7.15 1.38
CA TYR A 51 -29.77 8.02 2.17
C TYR A 51 -29.25 8.33 3.59
N GLU A 52 -28.47 7.41 4.19
CA GLU A 52 -27.91 7.57 5.53
C GLU A 52 -26.91 8.73 5.62
N GLY A 53 -26.02 8.86 4.63
CA GLY A 53 -25.06 9.97 4.57
C GLY A 53 -25.71 11.33 4.36
N VAL A 54 -26.74 11.37 3.50
CA VAL A 54 -27.55 12.58 3.29
C VAL A 54 -28.24 13.00 4.59
N GLU A 55 -28.75 12.04 5.36
CA GLU A 55 -29.39 12.31 6.64
C GLU A 55 -28.40 12.83 7.69
N LEU A 56 -27.17 12.32 7.73
CA LEU A 56 -26.12 12.81 8.63
C LEU A 56 -25.74 14.27 8.34
N LEU A 57 -25.48 14.60 7.07
CA LEU A 57 -25.16 15.97 6.62
C LEU A 57 -26.34 16.92 6.91
N GLN A 58 -27.56 16.51 6.57
CA GLN A 58 -28.76 17.31 6.86
C GLN A 58 -28.99 17.49 8.36
N SER A 59 -28.71 16.47 9.17
CA SER A 59 -28.85 16.54 10.63
C SER A 59 -27.87 17.52 11.23
N ALA A 60 -26.61 17.55 10.75
CA ALA A 60 -25.62 18.53 11.18
C ALA A 60 -26.02 19.97 10.81
N LEU A 61 -26.46 20.19 9.57
CA LEU A 61 -26.94 21.51 9.11
C LEU A 61 -28.18 22.00 9.86
N LYS A 62 -29.12 21.09 10.14
CA LYS A 62 -30.31 21.39 10.96
C LYS A 62 -29.94 21.66 12.42
N GLY A 63 -28.96 20.93 12.96
CA GLY A 63 -28.41 21.16 14.30
C GLY A 63 -27.80 22.54 14.44
N ALA A 64 -26.98 22.94 13.47
CA ALA A 64 -26.38 24.27 13.43
C ALA A 64 -27.42 25.39 13.22
N SER A 65 -28.42 25.16 12.36
CA SER A 65 -29.54 26.11 12.16
C SER A 65 -30.34 26.34 13.45
N LYS A 66 -30.46 25.33 14.32
CA LYS A 66 -31.19 25.42 15.58
C LYS A 66 -30.40 26.13 16.70
N SER A 67 -29.07 26.16 16.62
CA SER A 67 -28.24 26.85 17.63
C SER A 67 -28.35 28.38 17.52
N GLY A 68 -28.73 28.90 16.35
CA GLY A 68 -28.90 30.33 16.10
C GLY A 68 -27.60 31.12 15.91
N ASP A 69 -26.43 30.46 15.97
CA ASP A 69 -25.14 31.11 15.70
C ASP A 69 -24.81 31.04 14.20
N ALA A 70 -24.88 32.20 13.54
CA ALA A 70 -24.57 32.37 12.13
C ALA A 70 -23.12 31.96 11.79
N THR A 71 -22.19 32.09 12.74
CA THR A 71 -20.78 31.72 12.54
C THR A 71 -20.63 30.21 12.52
N THR A 72 -21.18 29.52 13.52
CA THR A 72 -21.22 28.05 13.57
C THR A 72 -21.95 27.47 12.37
N MET A 73 -23.09 28.05 11.96
CA MET A 73 -23.82 27.60 10.77
C MET A 73 -22.97 27.69 9.49
N LYS A 74 -22.25 28.80 9.30
CA LYS A 74 -21.36 28.98 8.15
C LYS A 74 -20.19 27.97 8.18
N LYS A 75 -19.58 27.74 9.35
CA LYS A 75 -18.48 26.78 9.49
C LYS A 75 -18.93 25.34 9.24
N VAL A 76 -20.07 24.93 9.79
CA VAL A 76 -20.64 23.59 9.55
C VAL A 76 -20.97 23.39 8.07
N SER A 77 -21.55 24.41 7.41
CA SER A 77 -21.78 24.36 5.96
C SER A 77 -20.48 24.16 5.19
N LEU A 78 -19.45 24.95 5.50
CA LEU A 78 -18.14 24.86 4.84
C LEU A 78 -17.48 23.49 5.05
N SER A 79 -17.57 22.91 6.25
CA SER A 79 -17.06 21.57 6.54
C SER A 79 -17.79 20.49 5.74
N CYS A 80 -19.13 20.58 5.65
CA CYS A 80 -19.92 19.66 4.83
C CYS A 80 -19.55 19.76 3.34
N ASP A 81 -19.39 20.98 2.82
CA ASP A 81 -18.98 21.21 1.44
C ASP A 81 -17.58 20.63 1.18
N TYR A 82 -16.64 20.86 2.10
CA TYR A 82 -15.28 20.31 2.01
C TYR A 82 -15.29 18.78 2.01
N ILE A 83 -16.06 18.13 2.90
CA ILE A 83 -16.20 16.67 2.93
C ILE A 83 -16.68 16.15 1.56
N MET A 84 -17.67 16.81 0.95
CA MET A 84 -18.20 16.40 -0.34
C MET A 84 -17.17 16.55 -1.47
N THR A 85 -16.45 17.68 -1.52
CA THR A 85 -15.37 17.89 -2.50
C THR A 85 -14.25 16.88 -2.31
N PHE A 86 -13.80 16.65 -1.07
CA PHE A 86 -12.77 15.67 -0.76
C PHE A 86 -13.17 14.26 -1.22
N LEU A 87 -14.41 13.85 -0.95
CA LEU A 87 -14.89 12.53 -1.37
C LEU A 87 -14.98 12.39 -2.89
N ASP A 88 -15.43 13.43 -3.59
CA ASP A 88 -15.50 13.43 -5.06
C ASP A 88 -14.10 13.35 -5.67
N GLU A 89 -13.17 14.18 -5.21
CA GLU A 89 -11.76 14.13 -5.65
C GLU A 89 -11.12 12.77 -5.35
N PHE A 90 -11.31 12.24 -4.15
CA PHE A 90 -10.78 10.94 -3.76
C PHE A 90 -11.31 9.82 -4.67
N VAL A 91 -12.62 9.78 -4.91
CA VAL A 91 -13.23 8.74 -5.78
C VAL A 91 -12.76 8.88 -7.23
N ASN A 92 -12.65 10.11 -7.73
CA ASN A 92 -12.18 10.37 -9.10
C ASN A 92 -10.70 9.98 -9.27
N GLN A 93 -9.84 10.29 -8.29
CA GLN A 93 -8.45 9.85 -8.29
C GLN A 93 -8.34 8.32 -8.21
N ALA A 94 -9.08 7.69 -7.30
CA ALA A 94 -9.08 6.22 -7.17
C ALA A 94 -9.52 5.53 -8.48
N LYS A 95 -10.52 6.09 -9.18
CA LYS A 95 -10.93 5.63 -10.51
C LYS A 95 -9.84 5.83 -11.56
N SER A 96 -9.21 7.01 -11.61
CA SER A 96 -8.14 7.29 -12.57
C SER A 96 -6.98 6.31 -12.39
N MET A 97 -6.56 6.07 -11.14
CA MET A 97 -5.52 5.10 -10.82
C MET A 97 -5.92 3.68 -11.23
N ASP A 98 -7.16 3.27 -10.97
CA ASP A 98 -7.67 1.96 -11.38
C ASP A 98 -7.69 1.79 -12.91
N ASP A 99 -8.10 2.83 -13.65
CA ASP A 99 -8.09 2.83 -15.12
C ASP A 99 -6.65 2.79 -15.67
N GLU A 100 -5.73 3.54 -15.08
CA GLU A 100 -4.29 3.51 -15.41
C GLU A 100 -3.69 2.12 -15.18
N TYR A 101 -3.96 1.51 -14.02
CA TYR A 101 -3.48 0.16 -13.69
C TYR A 101 -4.06 -0.89 -14.64
N LYS A 102 -5.34 -0.80 -15.01
CA LYS A 102 -5.95 -1.67 -16.01
C LYS A 102 -5.32 -1.51 -17.39
N MET A 103 -5.01 -0.28 -17.81
CA MET A 103 -4.31 -0.03 -19.07
C MET A 103 -2.92 -0.65 -19.08
N LEU A 104 -2.16 -0.46 -17.99
CA LEU A 104 -0.83 -1.04 -17.83
C LEU A 104 -0.87 -2.57 -17.86
N LEU A 105 -1.77 -3.17 -17.09
CA LEU A 105 -2.00 -4.62 -17.10
C LEU A 105 -2.40 -5.12 -18.49
N GLY A 106 -3.25 -4.36 -19.20
CA GLY A 106 -3.67 -4.66 -20.57
C GLY A 106 -2.51 -4.66 -21.56
N LYS A 107 -1.57 -3.71 -21.46
CA LYS A 107 -0.34 -3.68 -22.28
C LYS A 107 0.52 -4.92 -22.01
N ILE A 108 0.72 -5.25 -20.74
CA ILE A 108 1.55 -6.38 -20.32
C ILE A 108 0.93 -7.71 -20.77
N ILE A 109 -0.37 -7.92 -20.53
CA ILE A 109 -1.08 -9.13 -20.97
C ILE A 109 -1.03 -9.26 -22.49
N LYS A 110 -1.13 -8.15 -23.23
CA LYS A 110 -1.07 -8.16 -24.70
C LYS A 110 0.33 -8.56 -25.21
N ALA A 111 1.40 -8.12 -24.55
CA ALA A 111 2.76 -8.53 -24.85
C ALA A 111 3.01 -10.02 -24.48
N ALA A 112 2.52 -10.46 -23.32
CA ALA A 112 2.68 -11.83 -22.86
C ALA A 112 1.76 -12.85 -23.59
N SER A 113 0.67 -12.39 -24.20
CA SER A 113 -0.29 -13.25 -24.89
C SER A 113 0.14 -13.58 -26.32
N PRO A 114 -0.18 -14.78 -26.83
CA PRO A 114 0.05 -15.13 -28.23
C PRO A 114 -0.86 -14.27 -29.12
N SER A 115 -0.36 -13.14 -29.59
CA SER A 115 -0.99 -12.41 -30.68
C SER A 115 -0.90 -13.28 -31.94
N GLY A 116 -2.00 -13.41 -32.68
CA GLY A 116 -2.27 -14.46 -33.66
C GLY A 116 -1.40 -14.53 -34.94
N SER A 117 -0.10 -14.27 -34.86
CA SER A 117 0.84 -14.42 -35.96
C SER A 117 2.19 -14.85 -35.42
N SER A 118 2.48 -16.15 -35.43
CA SER A 118 3.82 -16.75 -35.48
C SER A 118 4.96 -16.04 -34.71
N SER A 119 4.70 -15.49 -33.52
CA SER A 119 5.75 -14.97 -32.64
C SER A 119 6.36 -16.14 -31.88
N SER A 120 7.68 -16.28 -31.98
CA SER A 120 8.42 -17.25 -31.20
C SER A 120 8.31 -16.90 -29.71
N ALA A 121 8.58 -17.87 -28.83
CA ALA A 121 8.57 -17.60 -27.39
C ALA A 121 9.57 -16.49 -27.01
N LEU A 122 10.66 -16.37 -27.76
CA LEU A 122 11.70 -15.34 -27.59
C LEU A 122 11.20 -13.94 -27.95
N ASP A 123 10.46 -13.80 -29.06
CA ASP A 123 9.93 -12.48 -29.47
C ASP A 123 8.94 -11.92 -28.43
N ARG A 124 8.18 -12.80 -27.77
CA ARG A 124 7.24 -12.40 -26.69
C ARG A 124 7.95 -11.99 -25.41
N GLU A 125 9.07 -12.64 -25.13
CA GLU A 125 9.91 -12.32 -23.99
C GLU A 125 10.57 -10.95 -24.19
N GLU A 126 11.10 -10.69 -25.39
CA GLU A 126 11.67 -9.39 -25.77
C GLU A 126 10.61 -8.27 -25.77
N ASP A 127 9.40 -8.53 -26.28
CA ASP A 127 8.27 -7.59 -26.23
C ASP A 127 7.81 -7.31 -24.79
N LEU A 128 7.82 -8.32 -23.92
CA LEU A 128 7.48 -8.16 -22.51
C LEU A 128 8.54 -7.35 -21.78
N ASP A 129 9.81 -7.68 -21.94
CA ASP A 129 10.92 -6.99 -21.28
C ASP A 129 10.98 -5.52 -21.71
N LYS A 130 10.73 -5.23 -22.99
CA LYS A 130 10.61 -3.86 -23.49
C LYS A 130 9.46 -3.09 -22.84
N VAL A 131 8.29 -3.71 -22.66
CA VAL A 131 7.16 -3.07 -21.97
C VAL A 131 7.47 -2.85 -20.49
N LEU A 132 8.22 -3.76 -19.86
CA LEU A 132 8.65 -3.62 -18.47
C LEU A 132 9.66 -2.48 -18.30
N GLU A 133 10.62 -2.34 -19.21
CA GLU A 133 11.60 -1.23 -19.19
C GLU A 133 10.92 0.13 -19.49
N GLU A 134 10.03 0.20 -20.48
CA GLU A 134 9.35 1.44 -20.88
C GLU A 134 8.38 1.97 -19.81
N GLU A 135 7.80 1.07 -19.01
CA GLU A 135 6.78 1.39 -18.00
C GLU A 135 7.29 1.24 -16.56
N SER A 136 8.59 1.08 -16.34
CA SER A 136 9.21 0.89 -15.02
C SER A 136 8.80 1.97 -14.01
N GLY A 137 8.76 3.23 -14.45
CA GLY A 137 8.32 4.38 -13.64
C GLY A 137 6.84 4.39 -13.27
N ASN A 138 6.02 3.51 -13.87
CA ASN A 138 4.60 3.36 -13.56
C ASN A 138 4.32 2.17 -12.62
N PHE A 139 5.35 1.38 -12.27
CA PHE A 139 5.23 0.32 -11.28
C PHE A 139 5.28 0.92 -9.88
N SER A 140 4.13 0.93 -9.21
CA SER A 140 3.99 1.40 -7.83
C SER A 140 3.56 0.27 -6.91
N PRO A 141 3.77 0.40 -5.58
CA PRO A 141 3.18 -0.53 -4.60
C PRO A 141 1.66 -0.65 -4.75
N GLY A 142 0.99 0.43 -5.19
CA GLY A 142 -0.45 0.42 -5.49
C GLY A 142 -0.80 -0.45 -6.69
N PHE A 143 0.02 -0.43 -7.74
CA PHE A 143 -0.14 -1.30 -8.91
C PHE A 143 0.08 -2.77 -8.56
N LEU A 144 1.09 -3.10 -7.76
CA LEU A 144 1.32 -4.47 -7.26
C LEU A 144 0.13 -5.00 -6.45
N ARG A 145 -0.42 -4.17 -5.56
CA ARG A 145 -1.63 -4.52 -4.78
C ARG A 145 -2.84 -4.71 -5.68
N HIS A 146 -3.01 -3.89 -6.72
CA HIS A 146 -4.07 -4.07 -7.71
C HIS A 146 -3.93 -5.41 -8.44
N MET A 147 -2.72 -5.77 -8.88
CA MET A 147 -2.44 -7.05 -9.53
C MET A 147 -2.69 -8.25 -8.60
N GLU A 148 -2.30 -8.17 -7.33
CA GLU A 148 -2.58 -9.22 -6.33
C GLU A 148 -4.09 -9.41 -6.13
N ASN A 149 -4.86 -8.30 -6.05
CA ASN A 149 -6.31 -8.35 -5.95
C ASN A 149 -6.95 -9.02 -7.17
N GLU A 150 -6.44 -8.76 -8.38
CA GLU A 150 -6.91 -9.39 -9.61
C GLU A 150 -6.57 -10.90 -9.64
N CYS A 151 -5.37 -11.30 -9.19
CA CYS A 151 -4.99 -12.70 -9.01
C CYS A 151 -5.91 -13.41 -8.01
N SER A 152 -6.09 -12.83 -6.83
CA SER A 152 -6.95 -13.36 -5.76
C SER A 152 -8.41 -13.49 -6.23
N ARG A 153 -8.93 -12.54 -7.02
CA ARG A 153 -10.27 -12.62 -7.60
C ARG A 153 -10.43 -13.81 -8.55
N ILE A 154 -9.39 -14.15 -9.32
CA ILE A 154 -9.41 -15.32 -10.21
C ILE A 154 -9.32 -16.61 -9.40
N GLU A 155 -8.46 -16.66 -8.38
CA GLU A 155 -8.24 -17.83 -7.51
C GLU A 155 -9.48 -18.18 -6.68
N THR A 156 -10.22 -17.17 -6.21
CA THR A 156 -11.42 -17.34 -5.38
C THR A 156 -12.70 -17.62 -6.20
N ALA A 157 -12.61 -17.65 -7.53
CA ALA A 157 -13.74 -17.94 -8.39
C ALA A 157 -14.21 -19.40 -8.24
N GLN A 158 -15.52 -19.62 -8.05
CA GLN A 158 -16.10 -20.96 -7.88
C GLN A 158 -15.86 -21.92 -9.07
N VAL A 159 -15.64 -21.36 -10.27
CA VAL A 159 -15.27 -22.11 -11.48
C VAL A 159 -14.17 -21.36 -12.21
N ILE A 160 -12.96 -21.92 -12.22
CA ILE A 160 -11.83 -21.38 -12.97
C ILE A 160 -11.85 -22.02 -14.36
N SER A 161 -12.02 -21.20 -15.40
CA SER A 161 -11.88 -21.69 -16.78
C SER A 161 -10.39 -21.90 -17.12
N PRO A 162 -10.07 -22.74 -18.12
CA PRO A 162 -8.70 -22.90 -18.60
C PRO A 162 -8.03 -21.57 -19.01
N GLU A 163 -8.81 -20.64 -19.57
CA GLU A 163 -8.36 -19.29 -19.92
C GLU A 163 -8.02 -18.46 -18.69
N SER A 164 -8.86 -18.51 -17.65
CA SER A 164 -8.61 -17.82 -16.37
C SER A 164 -7.38 -18.38 -15.65
N ALA A 165 -7.17 -19.70 -15.68
CA ALA A 165 -5.97 -20.33 -15.12
C ALA A 165 -4.69 -19.89 -15.85
N LYS A 166 -4.75 -19.79 -17.19
CA LYS A 166 -3.62 -19.30 -17.99
C LYS A 166 -3.35 -17.82 -17.76
N LEU A 167 -4.41 -17.01 -17.61
CA LEU A 167 -4.29 -15.60 -17.25
C LEU A 167 -3.63 -15.44 -15.87
N LEU A 168 -4.08 -16.19 -14.87
CA LEU A 168 -3.49 -16.19 -13.53
C LEU A 168 -1.99 -16.52 -13.58
N GLN A 169 -1.61 -17.56 -14.31
CA GLN A 169 -0.20 -17.92 -14.48
C GLN A 169 0.61 -16.79 -15.14
N THR A 170 0.03 -16.11 -16.13
CA THR A 170 0.66 -14.97 -16.81
C THR A 170 0.82 -13.79 -15.86
N LEU A 171 -0.20 -13.49 -15.06
CA LEU A 171 -0.17 -12.42 -14.06
C LEU A 171 0.87 -12.68 -12.97
N ARG A 172 0.98 -13.92 -12.47
CA ARG A 172 2.00 -14.29 -11.47
C ARG A 172 3.42 -14.16 -12.02
N LEU A 173 3.65 -14.56 -13.28
CA LEU A 173 4.96 -14.39 -13.93
C LEU A 173 5.32 -12.91 -14.10
N VAL A 174 4.36 -12.09 -14.52
CA VAL A 174 4.52 -10.64 -14.62
C VAL A 174 4.80 -10.02 -13.25
N GLN A 175 4.08 -10.43 -12.21
CA GLN A 175 4.29 -9.98 -10.85
C GLN A 175 5.71 -10.24 -10.37
N THR A 176 6.23 -11.45 -10.59
CA THR A 176 7.63 -11.78 -10.28
C THR A 176 8.59 -10.89 -11.04
N ARG A 177 8.40 -10.70 -12.37
CA ARG A 177 9.30 -9.85 -13.16
C ARG A 177 9.27 -8.37 -12.76
N ILE A 178 8.11 -7.84 -12.37
CA ILE A 178 7.99 -6.46 -11.91
C ILE A 178 8.62 -6.31 -10.52
N ILE A 179 8.50 -7.31 -9.65
CA ILE A 179 9.21 -7.34 -8.37
C ILE A 179 10.72 -7.40 -8.60
N ASP A 180 11.20 -8.20 -9.57
CA ASP A 180 12.61 -8.26 -9.93
C ASP A 180 13.10 -6.91 -10.50
N GLU A 181 12.31 -6.24 -11.33
CA GLU A 181 12.66 -4.92 -11.89
C GLU A 181 12.64 -3.81 -10.82
N LEU A 182 11.65 -3.82 -9.92
CA LEU A 182 11.66 -2.94 -8.74
C LEU A 182 12.81 -3.31 -7.78
N GLY A 183 13.16 -4.58 -7.68
CA GLY A 183 14.29 -5.11 -6.91
C GLY A 183 15.63 -4.64 -7.46
N ARG A 184 15.76 -4.50 -8.79
CA ARG A 184 16.92 -3.88 -9.45
C ARG A 184 17.09 -2.41 -9.06
N ASP A 185 15.99 -1.67 -8.92
CA ASP A 185 16.01 -0.28 -8.45
C ASP A 185 16.19 -0.16 -6.91
N LEU A 186 15.83 -1.20 -6.14
CA LEU A 186 16.02 -1.28 -4.68
C LEU A 186 17.40 -1.85 -4.25
N GLY A 187 18.21 -2.32 -5.21
CA GLY A 187 19.58 -2.81 -4.99
C GLY A 187 19.69 -4.30 -4.58
N GLU A 188 20.91 -4.85 -4.64
CA GLU A 188 21.21 -6.26 -4.33
C GLU A 188 20.70 -6.71 -2.94
N ALA A 189 20.58 -5.78 -1.99
CA ALA A 189 20.10 -6.05 -0.65
C ALA A 189 18.61 -6.46 -0.61
N ALA A 190 17.78 -5.96 -1.54
CA ALA A 190 16.37 -6.32 -1.63
C ALA A 190 16.18 -7.74 -2.20
N GLU A 191 16.98 -8.11 -3.19
CA GLU A 191 17.00 -9.47 -3.74
C GLU A 191 17.43 -10.50 -2.69
N VAL A 192 18.50 -10.20 -1.94
CA VAL A 192 18.98 -11.07 -0.86
C VAL A 192 17.97 -11.15 0.27
N LEU A 193 17.32 -10.05 0.65
CA LEU A 193 16.26 -10.06 1.67
C LEU A 193 15.10 -10.99 1.27
N ASN A 194 14.64 -10.92 0.01
CA ASN A 194 13.59 -11.79 -0.49
C ASN A 194 14.00 -13.28 -0.47
N GLN A 195 15.26 -13.58 -0.84
CA GLN A 195 15.80 -14.94 -0.73
C GLN A 195 15.85 -15.44 0.72
N LEU A 196 16.30 -14.58 1.65
CA LEU A 196 16.38 -14.90 3.08
C LEU A 196 15.01 -15.21 3.67
N LEU A 197 13.97 -14.45 3.30
CA LEU A 197 12.61 -14.69 3.77
C LEU A 197 12.04 -16.04 3.30
N GLY A 198 12.56 -16.61 2.21
CA GLY A 198 12.20 -17.92 1.69
C GLY A 198 12.81 -19.13 2.43
N TYR A 199 13.78 -18.92 3.34
CA TYR A 199 14.31 -20.01 4.16
C TYR A 199 13.42 -20.29 5.37
N ASP A 200 12.92 -21.52 5.49
CA ASP A 200 12.08 -21.96 6.60
C ASP A 200 12.88 -22.19 7.89
N ASP A 201 14.12 -22.67 7.77
CA ASP A 201 15.00 -22.88 8.93
C ASP A 201 15.70 -21.56 9.34
N PRO A 202 15.54 -21.10 10.60
CA PRO A 202 16.20 -19.88 11.07
C PRO A 202 17.73 -19.97 11.07
N GLY A 203 18.30 -21.15 11.34
CA GLY A 203 19.74 -21.35 11.37
C GLY A 203 20.37 -21.22 9.99
N GLU A 204 19.76 -21.84 8.97
CA GLU A 204 20.17 -21.70 7.57
C GLU A 204 20.03 -20.25 7.09
N ARG A 205 18.92 -19.58 7.42
CA ARG A 205 18.70 -18.18 7.05
C ARG A 205 19.79 -17.26 7.58
N ILE A 206 20.08 -17.35 8.88
CA ILE A 206 21.11 -16.50 9.50
C ILE A 206 22.50 -16.84 8.98
N ALA A 207 22.81 -18.11 8.73
CA ALA A 207 24.10 -18.50 8.15
C ALA A 207 24.31 -17.95 6.74
N VAL A 208 23.27 -17.95 5.90
CA VAL A 208 23.32 -17.38 4.54
C VAL A 208 23.43 -15.85 4.61
N LEU A 209 22.71 -15.20 5.52
CA LEU A 209 22.81 -13.77 5.77
C LEU A 209 24.23 -13.37 6.19
N GLU A 210 24.80 -14.05 7.20
CA GLU A 210 26.16 -13.76 7.68
C GLU A 210 27.22 -13.94 6.59
N ALA A 211 27.10 -14.99 5.76
CA ALA A 211 27.98 -15.20 4.62
C ALA A 211 27.82 -14.08 3.57
N GLY A 212 26.58 -13.65 3.29
CA GLY A 212 26.30 -12.55 2.37
C GLY A 212 26.89 -11.22 2.85
N LEU A 213 26.69 -10.88 4.12
CA LEU A 213 27.24 -9.67 4.74
C LEU A 213 28.78 -9.65 4.70
N GLN A 214 29.43 -10.79 4.96
CA GLN A 214 30.89 -10.90 4.89
C GLN A 214 31.46 -10.73 3.48
N VAL A 215 30.72 -11.13 2.45
CA VAL A 215 31.16 -11.03 1.05
C VAL A 215 30.90 -9.63 0.49
N GLN A 216 29.75 -9.03 0.80
CA GLN A 216 29.30 -7.77 0.20
C GLN A 216 29.74 -6.52 0.99
N GLY A 217 30.10 -6.68 2.27
CA GLY A 217 30.70 -5.61 3.07
C GLY A 217 29.70 -4.67 3.73
N ILE A 218 30.22 -3.60 4.33
CA ILE A 218 29.48 -2.75 5.28
C ILE A 218 28.43 -1.87 4.60
N ASP A 219 28.70 -1.36 3.39
CA ASP A 219 27.75 -0.52 2.65
C ASP A 219 26.46 -1.30 2.34
N PHE A 220 26.60 -2.56 1.89
CA PHE A 220 25.49 -3.47 1.67
C PHE A 220 24.74 -3.79 2.97
N ALA A 221 25.46 -3.96 4.09
CA ALA A 221 24.84 -4.19 5.39
C ALA A 221 24.00 -2.98 5.83
N GLN A 222 24.48 -1.76 5.57
CA GLN A 222 23.77 -0.52 5.87
C GLN A 222 22.46 -0.42 5.08
N ASP A 223 22.52 -0.66 3.76
CA ASP A 223 21.34 -0.64 2.89
C ASP A 223 20.31 -1.69 3.29
N MET A 224 20.78 -2.90 3.65
CA MET A 224 19.91 -3.97 4.14
C MET A 224 19.25 -3.62 5.47
N LEU A 225 19.99 -2.97 6.38
CA LEU A 225 19.45 -2.56 7.67
C LEU A 225 18.36 -1.49 7.52
N ASP A 226 18.58 -0.50 6.65
CA ASP A 226 17.61 0.58 6.40
C ASP A 226 16.29 0.01 5.87
N MET A 227 16.33 -0.91 4.91
CA MET A 227 15.12 -1.56 4.38
C MET A 227 14.38 -2.40 5.43
N VAL A 228 15.11 -3.19 6.22
CA VAL A 228 14.51 -4.06 7.21
C VAL A 228 13.90 -3.24 8.36
N ASN A 229 14.52 -2.12 8.73
CA ASN A 229 13.99 -1.18 9.70
C ASN A 229 12.73 -0.48 9.20
N GLU A 230 12.72 -0.02 7.94
CA GLU A 230 11.52 0.56 7.31
C GLU A 230 10.37 -0.46 7.29
N ALA A 231 10.65 -1.73 6.99
CA ALA A 231 9.65 -2.79 7.03
C ALA A 231 9.11 -3.04 8.45
N VAL A 232 9.98 -3.11 9.47
CA VAL A 232 9.58 -3.28 10.88
C VAL A 232 8.76 -2.10 11.37
N GLU A 233 9.11 -0.86 11.00
CA GLU A 233 8.30 0.32 11.32
C GLU A 233 6.96 0.31 10.60
N GLY A 234 6.93 -0.11 9.33
CA GLY A 234 5.70 -0.32 8.56
C GLY A 234 4.74 -1.27 9.25
N PHE A 235 5.24 -2.39 9.78
CA PHE A 235 4.42 -3.36 10.52
C PHE A 235 3.81 -2.79 11.81
N LYS A 236 4.53 -1.90 12.52
CA LYS A 236 4.01 -1.26 13.75
C LYS A 236 2.84 -0.31 13.49
N ASN A 237 2.74 0.21 12.27
CA ASN A 237 1.68 1.15 11.88
C ASN A 237 0.42 0.43 11.36
N LEU A 238 0.45 -0.90 11.24
CA LEU A 238 -0.69 -1.70 10.82
C LEU A 238 -1.50 -2.21 12.04
N PRO A 239 -2.83 -2.36 11.91
CA PRO A 239 -3.65 -2.95 12.97
C PRO A 239 -3.22 -4.38 13.34
N ASP A 240 -3.37 -4.73 14.62
CA ASP A 240 -3.07 -6.07 15.13
C ASP A 240 -3.79 -7.17 14.32
N GLY A 241 -3.02 -8.10 13.75
CA GLY A 241 -3.52 -9.25 12.99
C GLY A 241 -3.54 -9.10 11.46
N GLU A 242 -3.14 -7.96 10.91
CA GLU A 242 -3.01 -7.78 9.44
C GLU A 242 -1.67 -8.27 8.87
N VAL A 243 -0.68 -8.53 9.73
CA VAL A 243 0.64 -9.04 9.33
C VAL A 243 0.89 -10.38 10.02
N ASP A 244 1.41 -11.34 9.28
CA ASP A 244 1.81 -12.63 9.81
C ASP A 244 2.87 -12.45 10.93
N PRO A 245 2.60 -12.91 12.17
CA PRO A 245 3.57 -12.84 13.26
C PRO A 245 4.89 -13.53 12.94
N GLU A 246 4.86 -14.58 12.11
CA GLU A 246 6.07 -15.27 11.68
C GLU A 246 6.92 -14.37 10.78
N LEU A 247 6.30 -13.64 9.83
CA LEU A 247 7.00 -12.68 8.98
C LEU A 247 7.66 -11.56 9.80
N ILE A 248 6.94 -11.00 10.78
CA ILE A 248 7.49 -9.97 11.69
C ILE A 248 8.74 -10.51 12.41
N GLN A 249 8.65 -11.75 12.91
CA GLN A 249 9.77 -12.40 13.57
C GLN A 249 10.96 -12.58 12.61
N ARG A 250 10.73 -13.10 11.40
CA ARG A 250 11.79 -13.32 10.38
C ARG A 250 12.51 -12.01 10.04
N VAL A 251 11.76 -10.94 9.80
CA VAL A 251 12.32 -9.61 9.46
C VAL A 251 13.09 -9.02 10.64
N THR A 252 12.58 -9.15 11.87
CA THR A 252 13.26 -8.67 13.09
C THR A 252 14.57 -9.41 13.37
N GLU A 253 14.60 -10.72 13.12
CA GLU A 253 15.81 -11.56 13.26
C GLU A 253 16.89 -11.14 12.27
N ILE A 254 16.52 -10.85 11.02
CA ILE A 254 17.44 -10.33 10.00
C ILE A 254 18.00 -8.97 10.45
N ALA A 255 17.15 -8.04 10.88
CA ALA A 255 17.57 -6.71 11.35
C ALA A 255 18.62 -6.84 12.47
N SER A 256 18.31 -7.65 13.47
CA SER A 256 19.19 -7.86 14.64
C SER A 256 20.55 -8.45 14.27
N SER A 257 20.62 -9.28 13.24
CA SER A 257 21.88 -9.88 12.77
C SER A 257 22.69 -8.91 11.92
N VAL A 258 22.04 -8.09 11.09
CA VAL A 258 22.70 -7.03 10.31
C VAL A 258 23.27 -5.95 11.24
N GLU A 259 22.52 -5.52 12.26
CA GLU A 259 23.01 -4.56 13.27
C GLU A 259 24.24 -5.06 14.02
N LYS A 260 24.27 -6.34 14.37
CA LYS A 260 25.44 -6.97 15.01
C LYS A 260 26.65 -6.96 14.09
N PHE A 261 26.45 -7.25 12.81
CA PHE A 261 27.54 -7.25 11.83
C PHE A 261 28.14 -5.84 11.69
N ILE A 262 27.31 -4.81 11.57
CA ILE A 262 27.76 -3.41 11.49
C ILE A 262 28.50 -3.01 12.78
N SER A 263 27.93 -3.30 13.94
CA SER A 263 28.53 -2.97 15.24
C SER A 263 29.90 -3.64 15.45
N ASN A 264 30.04 -4.91 15.05
CA ASN A 264 31.30 -5.64 15.15
C ASN A 264 32.34 -5.14 14.13
N SER A 265 31.92 -4.55 13.02
CA SER A 265 32.80 -4.00 11.99
C SER A 265 33.36 -2.63 12.36
N ASP A 266 32.60 -1.84 13.15
CA ASP A 266 33.06 -0.58 13.74
C ASP A 266 34.13 -0.79 14.83
N ASP A 267 34.07 -1.90 15.58
CA ASP A 267 35.05 -2.23 16.62
C ASP A 267 36.43 -2.66 16.06
N ASP A 268 36.50 -3.17 14.82
CA ASP A 268 37.75 -3.68 14.20
C ASP A 268 38.63 -2.55 13.61
N TYR A 269 38.11 -1.32 13.51
CA TYR A 269 38.87 -0.12 13.14
C TYR A 269 39.42 0.69 14.35
N GLY A 270 39.20 0.20 15.57
CA GLY A 270 39.56 0.89 16.82
C GLY A 270 40.96 0.61 17.40
N THR A 271 41.78 -0.25 16.80
CA THR A 271 43.10 -0.63 17.37
C THR A 271 44.19 -0.79 16.31
N PHE A 272 44.60 0.33 15.72
CA PHE A 272 45.98 0.49 15.25
C PHE A 272 46.52 1.85 15.72
N GLU A 273 46.99 1.89 16.98
CA GLU A 273 48.10 2.76 17.40
C GLU A 273 49.43 2.01 17.25
#